data_AF-A0A420D530-F1
#
_entry.id   AF-A0A420D530-F1
#
_cell.length_a   1.000
_cell.length_b   1.000
_cell.length_c   1.000
_cell.angle_alpha   90.00
_cell.angle_beta   90.00
_cell.angle_gamma   90.00
#
_symmetry.space_group_name_H-M   'P 1'
#
loop_
_entity.id
_entity.type
_entity.pdbx_description
1 polymer ?
#
loop_
_entity_poly.entity_id
_entity_poly.type
_entity_poly.pdbx_seq_one_letter_code
_entity_poly.pdbx_strand_id
1 'polypeptide(L)'
;MKKQRQRGGQQKRRATPALAGTTPLANGATVDAVRPAGADAAGRSGQSAAGARFHAGIQTRGFKLALALFLAGVLPVALALSIPHDFAFFELGFLFTLSIYDLVLAMLGLSVVVGMAERGREIGWIAGTFLGVLLPMLLLFDTIFPIILQSPLGDELFLIAPVAVLLAGVALWLPQRFRVVGAALAAAVVALSLSLFIGLDDFGIGIKEFAFTAVLGALWILLSPGLLLRPFRGAWLTIPARIIGSWLVVIAIIVTVSLYVPLTPEPQMPLGDPSAPDVMMPGIGSLDSPSLAPLDPAIEEGLEDAPGGDGSDLFLPREEDPAP
;
A
#
# COMPACT_ATOMS: atom_id res chain seq x y z
N MET A 1 -8.20 -34.31 -61.66
CA MET A 1 -9.50 -33.60 -61.74
C MET A 1 -9.86 -33.02 -60.38
N LYS A 2 -9.73 -31.69 -60.19
CA LYS A 2 -10.25 -30.95 -59.02
C LYS A 2 -10.82 -29.64 -59.54
N LYS A 3 -12.13 -29.40 -59.36
CA LYS A 3 -12.84 -28.17 -59.73
C LYS A 3 -13.11 -27.37 -58.46
N GLN A 4 -12.57 -26.16 -58.40
CA GLN A 4 -12.80 -25.18 -57.35
C GLN A 4 -13.83 -24.14 -57.85
N ARG A 5 -14.80 -23.82 -57.00
CA ARG A 5 -15.95 -22.93 -57.25
C ARG A 5 -15.56 -21.45 -57.13
N GLN A 6 -16.05 -20.66 -58.07
CA GLN A 6 -15.97 -19.19 -58.16
C GLN A 6 -16.79 -18.47 -57.06
N ARG A 7 -16.32 -17.29 -56.64
CA ARG A 7 -17.17 -16.19 -56.13
C ARG A 7 -16.73 -14.88 -56.80
N GLY A 8 -17.68 -14.19 -57.45
CA GLY A 8 -17.55 -12.86 -58.05
C GLY A 8 -17.30 -11.77 -57.01
N GLY A 9 -16.66 -10.64 -57.33
CA GLY A 9 -17.14 -9.57 -58.22
C GLY A 9 -17.91 -8.55 -57.35
N GLN A 10 -17.56 -7.28 -57.19
CA GLN A 10 -17.12 -6.26 -58.13
C GLN A 10 -16.34 -5.14 -57.41
N GLN A 11 -15.33 -4.60 -58.09
CA GLN A 11 -14.55 -3.42 -57.70
C GLN A 11 -14.49 -2.51 -58.94
N LYS A 12 -14.89 -1.23 -58.82
CA LYS A 12 -14.74 -0.18 -59.85
C LYS A 12 -14.55 1.16 -59.11
N ARG A 13 -13.33 1.72 -59.04
CA ARG A 13 -12.73 2.80 -59.88
C ARG A 13 -13.58 4.09 -59.88
N ARG A 14 -13.10 5.34 -59.70
CA ARG A 14 -11.82 6.07 -59.92
C ARG A 14 -11.98 7.47 -59.22
N ALA A 15 -11.04 8.02 -58.46
CA ALA A 15 -9.96 8.99 -58.81
C ALA A 15 -10.37 10.45 -59.21
N THR A 16 -10.27 11.40 -58.24
CA THR A 16 -9.60 12.77 -58.16
C THR A 16 -9.58 13.78 -59.35
N PRO A 17 -9.16 15.09 -59.22
CA PRO A 17 -9.00 16.06 -58.09
C PRO A 17 -9.41 17.57 -58.37
N ALA A 18 -9.21 18.46 -57.36
CA ALA A 18 -8.66 19.85 -57.39
C ALA A 18 -9.53 21.16 -57.44
N LEU A 19 -9.38 21.96 -56.35
CA LEU A 19 -9.07 23.42 -56.18
C LEU A 19 -9.95 24.61 -56.66
N ALA A 20 -10.18 25.53 -55.69
CA ALA A 20 -9.97 27.00 -55.68
C ALA A 20 -11.14 28.01 -55.93
N GLY A 21 -11.25 28.98 -54.98
CA GLY A 21 -11.80 30.35 -55.11
C GLY A 21 -13.34 30.47 -55.11
N THR A 22 -14.05 31.46 -54.53
CA THR A 22 -13.78 32.82 -54.02
C THR A 22 -15.06 33.32 -53.33
N THR A 23 -14.98 34.02 -52.19
CA THR A 23 -16.02 34.91 -51.60
C THR A 23 -15.99 36.30 -52.28
N PRO A 24 -17.08 37.09 -52.31
CA PRO A 24 -17.35 38.07 -51.22
C PRO A 24 -18.83 38.48 -50.93
N LEU A 25 -19.07 38.89 -49.66
CA LEU A 25 -19.82 40.07 -49.10
C LEU A 25 -21.16 40.53 -49.74
N ALA A 26 -22.22 41.04 -49.08
CA ALA A 26 -22.49 41.50 -47.71
C ALA A 26 -24.00 41.83 -47.52
N ASN A 27 -24.37 42.11 -46.26
CA ASN A 27 -25.45 42.96 -45.73
C ASN A 27 -26.88 42.43 -45.50
N GLY A 28 -27.31 42.55 -44.25
CA GLY A 28 -28.71 42.52 -43.82
C GLY A 28 -28.86 42.21 -42.33
N ALA A 29 -28.68 43.20 -41.47
CA ALA A 29 -28.94 43.11 -40.04
C ALA A 29 -30.46 43.16 -39.76
N THR A 30 -30.98 42.22 -38.95
CA THR A 30 -32.09 42.46 -38.03
C THR A 30 -31.95 41.58 -36.80
N VAL A 31 -32.05 42.25 -35.65
CA VAL A 31 -32.09 41.73 -34.29
C VAL A 31 -33.38 40.94 -34.10
N ASP A 32 -33.28 39.67 -33.69
CA ASP A 32 -34.34 39.01 -32.94
C ASP A 32 -33.70 38.00 -31.98
N ALA A 33 -33.62 38.42 -30.72
CA ALA A 33 -33.19 37.61 -29.61
C ALA A 33 -34.29 36.58 -29.28
N VAL A 34 -34.33 35.48 -30.02
CA VAL A 34 -35.09 34.29 -29.63
C VAL A 34 -34.29 33.56 -28.55
N ARG A 35 -34.62 33.85 -27.29
CA ARG A 35 -34.20 33.09 -26.12
C ARG A 35 -34.71 31.65 -26.26
N PRO A 36 -33.86 30.62 -26.40
CA PRO A 36 -34.36 29.24 -26.34
C PRO A 36 -34.78 28.95 -24.91
N ALA A 37 -36.10 28.80 -24.72
CA ALA A 37 -36.70 28.17 -23.55
C ALA A 37 -36.23 26.71 -23.48
N GLY A 38 -35.12 26.50 -22.78
CA GLY A 38 -34.54 25.19 -22.52
C GLY A 38 -33.55 25.19 -21.34
N ALA A 39 -33.48 26.29 -20.59
CA ALA A 39 -32.58 26.47 -19.45
C ALA A 39 -33.18 26.01 -18.11
N ASP A 40 -34.36 25.37 -18.11
CA ASP A 40 -35.06 24.94 -16.88
C ASP A 40 -35.13 23.41 -16.73
N ALA A 41 -34.27 22.65 -17.41
CA ALA A 41 -34.07 21.22 -17.18
C ALA A 41 -32.69 20.87 -16.58
N ALA A 42 -31.93 21.87 -16.12
CA ALA A 42 -30.68 21.67 -15.37
C ALA A 42 -30.88 21.68 -13.84
N GLY A 43 -32.13 21.53 -13.37
CA GLY A 43 -32.53 21.70 -11.98
C GLY A 43 -32.82 20.43 -11.20
N ARG A 44 -32.37 19.24 -11.63
CA ARG A 44 -32.52 17.99 -10.86
C ARG A 44 -31.32 17.04 -10.99
N SER A 45 -30.25 17.38 -10.28
CA SER A 45 -29.52 16.47 -9.39
C SER A 45 -28.27 17.16 -8.90
N GLY A 46 -28.28 17.66 -7.67
CA GLY A 46 -27.09 18.17 -6.97
C GLY A 46 -26.06 17.08 -6.62
N GLN A 47 -26.01 15.98 -7.37
CA GLN A 47 -24.95 14.99 -7.23
C GLN A 47 -23.80 15.39 -8.16
N SER A 48 -22.67 15.76 -7.56
CA SER A 48 -21.39 15.82 -8.26
C SER A 48 -21.22 14.58 -9.13
N ALA A 49 -20.70 14.74 -10.36
CA ALA A 49 -20.45 13.63 -11.28
C ALA A 49 -19.58 12.52 -10.64
N ALA A 50 -18.76 12.86 -9.64
CA ALA A 50 -18.01 11.91 -8.83
C ALA A 50 -18.93 11.05 -7.93
N GLY A 51 -19.92 11.67 -7.27
CA GLY A 51 -20.90 10.98 -6.43
C GLY A 51 -21.77 9.99 -7.20
N ALA A 52 -22.19 10.36 -8.42
CA ALA A 52 -22.94 9.46 -9.30
C ALA A 52 -22.10 8.23 -9.72
N ARG A 53 -20.81 8.41 -10.04
CA ARG A 53 -19.88 7.31 -10.37
C ARG A 53 -19.62 6.39 -9.18
N PHE A 54 -19.47 6.96 -7.99
CA PHE A 54 -19.28 6.21 -6.76
C PHE A 54 -20.49 5.33 -6.44
N HIS A 55 -21.69 5.92 -6.47
CA HIS A 55 -22.94 5.20 -6.21
C HIS A 55 -23.17 4.08 -7.23
N ALA A 56 -22.90 4.34 -8.52
CA ALA A 56 -22.96 3.32 -9.55
C ALA A 56 -21.98 2.16 -9.30
N GLY A 57 -20.76 2.44 -8.82
CA GLY A 57 -19.77 1.43 -8.48
C GLY A 57 -20.22 0.49 -7.35
N ILE A 58 -20.77 1.04 -6.26
CA ILE A 58 -21.27 0.27 -5.11
C ILE A 58 -22.43 -0.65 -5.49
N GLN A 59 -23.29 -0.21 -6.41
CA GLN A 59 -24.44 -1.01 -6.83
C GLN A 59 -24.08 -2.23 -7.66
N THR A 60 -22.84 -2.33 -8.17
CA THR A 60 -22.42 -3.47 -8.97
C THR A 60 -22.41 -4.77 -8.17
N ARG A 61 -22.80 -5.89 -8.81
CA ARG A 61 -22.71 -7.22 -8.18
C ARG A 61 -21.27 -7.57 -7.79
N GLY A 62 -20.30 -7.16 -8.62
CA GLY A 62 -18.88 -7.36 -8.35
C GLY A 62 -18.41 -6.67 -7.06
N PHE A 63 -18.80 -5.42 -6.85
CA PHE A 63 -18.50 -4.71 -5.60
C PHE A 63 -19.10 -5.42 -4.38
N LYS A 64 -20.38 -5.81 -4.45
CA LYS A 64 -21.07 -6.47 -3.33
C LYS A 64 -20.41 -7.80 -2.95
N LEU A 65 -19.98 -8.59 -3.94
CA LEU A 65 -19.25 -9.84 -3.68
C LEU A 65 -17.87 -9.57 -3.09
N ALA A 66 -17.14 -8.58 -3.60
CA ALA A 66 -15.84 -8.20 -3.05
C ALA A 66 -15.98 -7.66 -1.61
N LEU A 67 -17.02 -6.89 -1.33
CA LEU A 67 -17.33 -6.40 0.02
C LEU A 67 -17.70 -7.53 0.96
N ALA A 68 -18.51 -8.49 0.51
CA ALA A 68 -18.81 -9.68 1.30
C ALA A 68 -17.55 -10.48 1.60
N LEU A 69 -16.66 -10.68 0.63
CA LEU A 69 -15.36 -11.33 0.82
C LEU A 69 -14.47 -10.56 1.81
N PHE A 70 -14.43 -9.24 1.71
CA PHE A 70 -13.69 -8.39 2.64
C PHE A 70 -14.23 -8.51 4.07
N LEU A 71 -15.54 -8.34 4.24
CA LEU A 71 -16.18 -8.49 5.55
C LEU A 71 -16.03 -9.91 6.12
N ALA A 72 -16.03 -10.94 5.26
CA ALA A 72 -15.84 -12.32 5.68
C ALA A 72 -14.44 -12.60 6.26
N GLY A 73 -13.42 -11.77 5.97
CA GLY A 73 -12.12 -11.85 6.64
C GLY A 73 -12.01 -10.91 7.84
N VAL A 74 -12.53 -9.68 7.73
CA VAL A 74 -12.44 -8.69 8.82
C VAL A 74 -13.31 -9.08 10.02
N LEU A 75 -14.55 -9.53 9.81
CA LEU A 75 -15.48 -9.78 10.90
C LEU A 75 -15.01 -10.93 11.81
N PRO A 76 -14.56 -12.09 11.31
CA PRO A 76 -14.02 -13.14 12.17
C PRO A 76 -12.81 -12.68 12.97
N VAL A 77 -11.88 -11.95 12.36
CA VAL A 77 -10.72 -11.39 13.06
C VAL A 77 -11.15 -10.42 14.16
N ALA A 78 -12.05 -9.48 13.84
CA ALA A 78 -12.54 -8.51 14.81
C ALA A 78 -13.26 -9.21 15.98
N LEU A 79 -14.07 -10.23 15.70
CA LEU A 79 -14.74 -11.03 16.72
C LEU A 79 -13.76 -11.83 17.58
N ALA A 80 -12.77 -12.48 16.95
CA ALA A 80 -11.73 -13.24 17.65
C ALA A 80 -10.90 -12.33 18.57
N LEU A 81 -10.55 -11.12 18.12
CA LEU A 81 -9.80 -10.18 18.95
C LEU A 81 -10.64 -9.49 20.04
N SER A 82 -11.97 -9.45 19.90
CA SER A 82 -12.85 -8.77 20.85
C SER A 82 -13.33 -9.67 22.00
N ILE A 83 -13.30 -10.99 21.81
CA ILE A 83 -13.80 -11.96 22.78
C ILE A 83 -12.60 -12.67 23.40
N PRO A 84 -12.40 -12.62 24.74
CA PRO A 84 -11.36 -13.40 25.39
C PRO A 84 -11.63 -14.90 25.23
N HIS A 85 -10.75 -15.60 24.50
CA HIS A 85 -10.80 -17.05 24.32
C HIS A 85 -9.41 -17.59 23.96
N ASP A 86 -9.22 -18.90 24.07
CA ASP A 86 -8.01 -19.56 23.59
C ASP A 86 -8.08 -19.71 22.07
N PHE A 87 -7.04 -19.22 21.37
CA PHE A 87 -7.01 -19.25 19.91
C PHE A 87 -6.81 -20.68 19.40
N ALA A 88 -7.70 -21.11 18.50
CA ALA A 88 -7.51 -22.36 17.76
C ALA A 88 -6.38 -22.20 16.71
N PHE A 89 -5.71 -23.29 16.34
CA PHE A 89 -4.69 -23.29 15.28
C PHE A 89 -5.19 -22.70 13.95
N PHE A 90 -6.48 -22.89 13.67
CA PHE A 90 -7.17 -22.28 12.53
C PHE A 90 -7.08 -20.74 12.58
N GLU A 91 -7.39 -20.13 13.72
CA GLU A 91 -7.37 -18.67 13.89
C GLU A 91 -5.94 -18.14 13.94
N LEU A 92 -5.05 -18.86 14.61
CA LEU A 92 -3.62 -18.56 14.67
C LEU A 92 -3.00 -18.48 13.26
N GLY A 93 -3.30 -19.42 12.37
CA GLY A 93 -2.75 -19.38 11.01
C GLY A 93 -3.23 -18.15 10.23
N PHE A 94 -4.50 -17.77 10.36
CA PHE A 94 -5.00 -16.55 9.73
C PHE A 94 -4.37 -15.28 10.34
N LEU A 95 -4.33 -15.18 11.68
CA LEU A 95 -3.77 -14.03 12.39
C LEU A 95 -2.25 -13.90 12.17
N PHE A 96 -1.54 -15.01 12.03
CA PHE A 96 -0.12 -15.05 11.71
C PHE A 96 0.19 -14.31 10.41
N THR A 97 -0.67 -14.45 9.39
CA THR A 97 -0.46 -13.71 8.14
C THR A 97 -0.57 -12.19 8.31
N LEU A 98 -1.29 -11.74 9.35
CA LEU A 98 -1.43 -10.33 9.71
C LEU A 98 -0.29 -9.83 10.61
N SER A 99 0.43 -10.73 11.29
CA SER A 99 1.54 -10.34 12.17
C SER A 99 2.84 -10.05 11.42
N ILE A 100 2.98 -10.50 10.16
CA ILE A 100 4.16 -10.23 9.34
C ILE A 100 3.94 -8.94 8.54
N TYR A 101 4.15 -7.80 9.19
CA TYR A 101 3.81 -6.48 8.64
C TYR A 101 4.38 -6.22 7.24
N ASP A 102 5.64 -6.57 6.98
CA ASP A 102 6.26 -6.37 5.67
C ASP A 102 5.54 -7.14 4.56
N LEU A 103 5.17 -8.40 4.81
CA LEU A 103 4.45 -9.20 3.83
C LEU A 103 3.01 -8.75 3.65
N VAL A 104 2.36 -8.27 4.71
CA VAL A 104 1.05 -7.60 4.60
C VAL A 104 1.17 -6.39 3.68
N LEU A 105 2.17 -5.52 3.88
CA LEU A 105 2.40 -4.35 3.03
C LEU A 105 2.63 -4.75 1.57
N ALA A 106 3.46 -5.76 1.31
CA ALA A 106 3.73 -6.24 -0.04
C ALA A 106 2.47 -6.82 -0.70
N MET A 107 1.68 -7.62 0.03
CA MET A 107 0.41 -8.18 -0.45
C MET A 107 -0.62 -7.10 -0.73
N LEU A 108 -0.72 -6.06 0.11
CA LEU A 108 -1.59 -4.90 -0.13
C LEU A 108 -1.16 -4.13 -1.38
N GLY A 109 0.15 -3.94 -1.60
CA GLY A 109 0.69 -3.37 -2.84
C GLY A 109 0.28 -4.16 -4.08
N LEU A 110 0.41 -5.49 -4.03
CA LEU A 110 -0.07 -6.38 -5.10
C LEU A 110 -1.58 -6.36 -5.25
N SER A 111 -2.33 -6.19 -4.16
CA SER A 111 -3.78 -6.04 -4.16
C SER A 111 -4.21 -4.79 -4.93
N VAL A 112 -3.48 -3.68 -4.80
CA VAL A 112 -3.72 -2.49 -5.63
C VAL A 112 -3.50 -2.81 -7.12
N VAL A 113 -2.46 -3.59 -7.47
CA VAL A 113 -2.27 -4.05 -8.85
C VAL A 113 -3.44 -4.90 -9.35
N VAL A 114 -3.97 -5.79 -8.50
CA VAL A 114 -5.18 -6.58 -8.79
C VAL A 114 -6.39 -5.67 -9.06
N GLY A 115 -6.56 -4.59 -8.30
CA GLY A 115 -7.61 -3.60 -8.54
C GLY A 115 -7.45 -2.82 -9.86
N MET A 116 -6.22 -2.66 -10.34
CA MET A 116 -5.90 -2.01 -11.62
C MET A 116 -5.92 -2.97 -12.83
N ALA A 117 -6.06 -4.27 -12.61
CA ALA A 117 -6.02 -5.27 -13.69
C ALA A 117 -7.19 -5.10 -14.68
N GLU A 118 -6.90 -5.18 -15.98
CA GLU A 118 -7.92 -5.02 -17.00
C GLU A 118 -8.80 -6.27 -17.13
N ARG A 119 -8.16 -7.44 -17.02
CA ARG A 119 -8.75 -8.74 -17.33
C ARG A 119 -8.73 -9.63 -16.09
N GLY A 120 -9.79 -10.42 -15.91
CA GLY A 120 -9.83 -11.41 -14.82
C GLY A 120 -8.69 -12.44 -14.90
N ARG A 121 -8.20 -12.72 -16.12
CA ARG A 121 -7.04 -13.60 -16.33
C ARG A 121 -5.75 -13.06 -15.71
N GLU A 122 -5.56 -11.74 -15.67
CA GLU A 122 -4.36 -11.12 -15.06
C GLU A 122 -4.34 -11.35 -13.55
N ILE A 123 -5.51 -11.23 -12.91
CA ILE A 123 -5.70 -11.57 -11.50
C ILE A 123 -5.37 -13.06 -11.27
N GLY A 124 -5.88 -13.93 -12.15
CA GLY A 124 -5.57 -15.36 -12.12
C GLY A 124 -4.08 -15.66 -12.28
N TRP A 125 -3.34 -14.90 -13.09
CA TRP A 125 -1.88 -15.04 -13.21
C TRP A 125 -1.15 -14.63 -11.93
N ILE A 126 -1.53 -13.50 -11.31
CA ILE A 126 -0.90 -13.04 -10.06
C ILE A 126 -1.19 -14.05 -8.93
N ALA A 127 -2.46 -14.41 -8.73
CA ALA A 127 -2.87 -15.38 -7.71
C ALA A 127 -2.31 -16.78 -7.98
N GLY A 128 -2.30 -17.20 -9.25
CA GLY A 128 -1.75 -18.49 -9.66
C GLY A 128 -0.24 -18.57 -9.49
N THR A 129 0.49 -17.47 -9.73
CA THR A 129 1.94 -17.40 -9.47
C THR A 129 2.21 -17.43 -7.97
N PHE A 130 1.45 -16.66 -7.19
CA PHE A 130 1.53 -16.66 -5.74
C PHE A 130 1.34 -18.09 -5.17
N LEU A 131 0.22 -18.74 -5.50
CA LEU A 131 -0.05 -20.11 -5.05
C LEU A 131 0.90 -21.14 -5.65
N GLY A 132 1.32 -20.94 -6.89
CA GLY A 132 2.26 -21.83 -7.60
C GLY A 132 3.65 -21.85 -6.98
N VAL A 133 4.04 -20.81 -6.24
CA VAL A 133 5.28 -20.79 -5.44
C VAL A 133 5.00 -21.22 -4.00
N LEU A 134 3.95 -20.67 -3.39
CA LEU A 134 3.61 -20.91 -1.98
C LEU A 134 3.36 -22.39 -1.69
N LEU A 135 2.48 -23.04 -2.48
CA LEU A 135 2.04 -24.41 -2.18
C LEU A 135 3.17 -25.43 -2.33
N PRO A 136 3.96 -25.45 -3.43
CA PRO A 136 5.08 -26.38 -3.51
C PRO A 136 6.13 -26.14 -2.43
N MET A 137 6.41 -24.87 -2.09
CA MET A 137 7.37 -24.54 -1.04
C MET A 137 6.90 -25.04 0.33
N LEU A 138 5.61 -24.91 0.66
CA LEU A 138 5.04 -25.46 1.90
C LEU A 138 5.01 -27.00 1.91
N LEU A 139 4.60 -27.62 0.81
CA LEU A 139 4.49 -29.09 0.72
C LEU A 139 5.85 -29.81 0.73
N LEU A 140 6.89 -29.14 0.24
CA LEU A 140 8.25 -29.67 0.14
C LEU A 140 9.23 -28.90 1.04
N PHE A 141 8.73 -28.25 2.09
CA PHE A 141 9.51 -27.34 2.92
C PHE A 141 10.79 -27.99 3.46
N ASP A 142 10.68 -29.18 4.07
CA ASP A 142 11.81 -29.93 4.62
C ASP A 142 12.86 -30.31 3.58
N THR A 143 12.47 -30.39 2.30
CA THR A 143 13.39 -30.70 1.20
C THR A 143 14.02 -29.43 0.63
N ILE A 144 13.24 -28.37 0.45
CA ILE A 144 13.69 -27.15 -0.24
C ILE A 144 14.47 -26.24 0.73
N PHE A 145 14.03 -26.11 1.98
CA PHE A 145 14.62 -25.18 2.94
C PHE A 145 16.12 -25.46 3.21
N PRO A 146 16.59 -26.71 3.43
CA PRO A 146 18.01 -26.98 3.57
C PRO A 146 18.83 -26.63 2.32
N ILE A 147 18.24 -26.79 1.12
CA ILE A 147 18.90 -26.41 -0.14
C ILE A 147 19.07 -24.89 -0.21
N ILE A 148 18.08 -24.12 0.24
CA ILE A 148 18.18 -22.66 0.33
C ILE A 148 19.29 -22.25 1.31
N LEU A 149 19.34 -22.87 2.49
CA LEU A 149 20.38 -22.58 3.49
C LEU A 149 21.80 -22.92 3.03
N GLN A 150 21.97 -23.92 2.16
CA GLN A 150 23.28 -24.28 1.58
C GLN A 150 23.66 -23.40 0.37
N SER A 151 22.75 -22.57 -0.11
CA SER A 151 22.98 -21.65 -1.21
C SER A 151 23.39 -20.25 -0.71
N PRO A 152 23.95 -19.37 -1.57
CA PRO A 152 24.23 -17.98 -1.20
C PRO A 152 23.00 -17.18 -0.75
N LEU A 153 21.78 -17.66 -1.03
CA LEU A 153 20.56 -17.04 -0.51
C LEU A 153 20.42 -17.23 1.00
N GLY A 154 20.98 -18.29 1.57
CA GLY A 154 20.94 -18.58 3.00
C GLY A 154 21.53 -17.44 3.83
N ASP A 155 22.65 -16.87 3.38
CA ASP A 155 23.35 -15.78 4.07
C ASP A 155 22.54 -14.47 4.05
N GLU A 156 21.69 -14.27 3.04
CA GLU A 156 20.94 -13.05 2.79
C GLU A 156 19.42 -13.22 3.02
N LEU A 157 18.99 -14.32 3.65
CA LEU A 157 17.57 -14.64 3.87
C LEU A 157 16.82 -13.53 4.60
N PHE A 158 17.51 -12.78 5.46
CA PHE A 158 16.94 -11.64 6.20
C PHE A 158 16.44 -10.51 5.27
N LEU A 159 16.93 -10.42 4.03
CA LEU A 159 16.50 -9.42 3.04
C LEU A 159 15.21 -9.80 2.29
N ILE A 160 14.73 -11.03 2.42
CA ILE A 160 13.66 -11.52 1.54
C ILE A 160 12.34 -10.76 1.70
N ALA A 161 11.98 -10.35 2.92
CA ALA A 161 10.80 -9.55 3.19
C ALA A 161 10.92 -8.10 2.64
N PRO A 162 12.00 -7.35 2.92
CA PRO A 162 12.24 -6.05 2.29
C PRO A 162 12.24 -6.09 0.75
N VAL A 163 12.84 -7.12 0.14
CA VAL A 163 12.84 -7.29 -1.31
C VAL A 163 11.43 -7.54 -1.85
N ALA A 164 10.61 -8.34 -1.16
CA ALA A 164 9.20 -8.53 -1.50
C ALA A 164 8.42 -7.20 -1.51
N VAL A 165 8.60 -6.37 -0.48
CA VAL A 165 7.98 -5.03 -0.37
C VAL A 165 8.46 -4.12 -1.50
N LEU A 166 9.76 -4.09 -1.75
CA LEU A 166 10.37 -3.29 -2.82
C LEU A 166 9.78 -3.65 -4.20
N LEU A 167 9.72 -4.95 -4.51
CA LEU A 167 9.19 -5.44 -5.78
C LEU A 167 7.70 -5.14 -5.94
N ALA A 168 6.91 -5.26 -4.87
CA ALA A 168 5.50 -4.87 -4.87
C ALA A 168 5.34 -3.35 -5.14
N GLY A 169 6.20 -2.52 -4.54
CA GLY A 169 6.25 -1.07 -4.79
C GLY A 169 6.63 -0.73 -6.24
N VAL A 170 7.68 -1.35 -6.77
CA VAL A 170 8.12 -1.18 -8.17
C VAL A 170 7.03 -1.63 -9.15
N ALA A 171 6.31 -2.72 -8.86
CA ALA A 171 5.22 -3.19 -9.71
C ALA A 171 4.12 -2.13 -9.91
N LEU A 172 3.85 -1.30 -8.91
CA LEU A 172 2.87 -0.21 -9.01
C LEU A 172 3.33 0.96 -9.90
N TRP A 173 4.65 1.13 -10.05
CA TRP A 173 5.23 2.14 -10.94
C TRP A 173 5.27 1.71 -12.40
N LEU A 174 5.26 0.39 -12.66
CA LEU A 174 5.37 -0.12 -14.01
C LEU A 174 4.22 0.37 -14.92
N PRO A 175 4.53 0.62 -16.20
CA PRO A 175 3.50 0.88 -17.19
C PRO A 175 2.65 -0.38 -17.38
N GLN A 176 1.43 -0.16 -17.83
CA GLN A 176 0.40 -1.20 -17.90
C GLN A 176 0.84 -2.50 -18.61
N ARG A 177 1.67 -2.39 -19.65
CA ARG A 177 2.18 -3.54 -20.42
C ARG A 177 3.04 -4.49 -19.59
N PHE A 178 3.79 -3.98 -18.62
CA PHE A 178 4.73 -4.75 -17.80
C PHE A 178 4.23 -4.98 -16.37
N ARG A 179 3.20 -4.24 -15.94
CA ARG A 179 2.68 -4.31 -14.58
C ARG A 179 2.30 -5.72 -14.14
N VAL A 180 1.63 -6.50 -15.00
CA VAL A 180 1.21 -7.87 -14.66
C VAL A 180 2.42 -8.79 -14.49
N VAL A 181 3.44 -8.64 -15.33
CA VAL A 181 4.68 -9.43 -15.23
C VAL A 181 5.44 -9.06 -13.95
N GLY A 182 5.61 -7.77 -13.68
CA GLY A 182 6.24 -7.29 -12.45
C GLY A 182 5.48 -7.72 -11.20
N ALA A 183 4.15 -7.69 -11.22
CA ALA A 183 3.32 -8.16 -10.12
C ALA A 183 3.38 -9.68 -9.94
N ALA A 184 3.49 -10.46 -11.02
CA ALA A 184 3.70 -11.91 -10.91
C ALA A 184 5.06 -12.24 -10.30
N LEU A 185 6.12 -11.53 -10.69
CA LEU A 185 7.46 -11.68 -10.08
C LEU A 185 7.45 -11.29 -8.61
N ALA A 186 6.86 -10.14 -8.27
CA ALA A 186 6.69 -9.72 -6.88
C ALA A 186 5.85 -10.74 -6.10
N ALA A 187 4.75 -11.26 -6.66
CA ALA A 187 3.94 -12.30 -6.03
C ALA A 187 4.71 -13.59 -5.78
N ALA A 188 5.61 -13.99 -6.68
CA ALA A 188 6.50 -15.14 -6.47
C ALA A 188 7.42 -14.94 -5.26
N VAL A 189 8.03 -13.74 -5.12
CA VAL A 189 8.92 -13.43 -4.01
C VAL A 189 8.16 -13.30 -2.69
N VAL A 190 6.98 -12.66 -2.69
CA VAL A 190 6.11 -12.58 -1.52
C VAL A 190 5.66 -13.97 -1.08
N ALA A 191 5.29 -14.85 -2.02
CA ALA A 191 4.92 -16.24 -1.73
C ALA A 191 6.08 -17.03 -1.13
N LEU A 192 7.28 -16.93 -1.72
CA LEU A 192 8.48 -17.58 -1.21
C LEU A 192 8.80 -17.12 0.21
N SER A 193 8.78 -15.81 0.44
CA SER A 193 8.99 -15.22 1.77
C SER A 193 7.97 -15.72 2.76
N LEU A 194 6.68 -15.65 2.42
CA LEU A 194 5.60 -16.11 3.30
C LEU A 194 5.74 -17.60 3.65
N SER A 195 6.08 -18.46 2.67
CA SER A 195 6.29 -19.88 2.96
C SER A 195 7.46 -20.14 3.91
N LEU A 196 8.50 -19.29 3.90
CA LEU A 196 9.61 -19.41 4.86
C LEU A 196 9.14 -19.05 6.26
N PHE A 197 8.40 -17.95 6.43
CA PHE A 197 7.81 -17.61 7.73
C PHE A 197 6.85 -18.71 8.22
N ILE A 198 5.88 -19.13 7.39
CA ILE A 198 4.95 -20.20 7.75
C ILE A 198 5.70 -21.49 8.13
N GLY A 199 6.69 -21.91 7.33
CA GLY A 199 7.40 -23.16 7.57
C GLY A 199 8.38 -23.12 8.75
N LEU A 200 8.87 -21.93 9.14
CA LEU A 200 9.69 -21.75 10.34
C LEU A 200 8.86 -21.65 11.62
N ASP A 201 7.68 -21.02 11.54
CA ASP A 201 6.78 -20.80 12.69
C ASP A 201 5.80 -21.97 12.92
N ASP A 202 5.44 -22.74 11.89
CA ASP A 202 4.78 -24.03 12.04
C ASP A 202 5.84 -25.03 12.54
N PHE A 203 5.97 -25.17 13.87
CA PHE A 203 6.99 -25.93 14.63
C PHE A 203 7.21 -27.41 14.24
N GLY A 204 7.37 -27.76 12.96
CA GLY A 204 7.64 -29.13 12.48
C GLY A 204 6.56 -30.17 12.79
N ILE A 205 5.41 -29.77 13.35
CA ILE A 205 4.31 -30.70 13.70
C ILE A 205 3.38 -30.91 12.49
N GLY A 206 3.50 -30.08 11.44
CA GLY A 206 2.70 -30.22 10.23
C GLY A 206 1.22 -30.03 10.51
N ILE A 207 0.87 -28.98 11.26
CA ILE A 207 -0.52 -28.67 11.60
C ILE A 207 -1.17 -28.09 10.34
N LYS A 208 -1.76 -28.99 9.55
CA LYS A 208 -2.38 -28.68 8.26
C LYS A 208 -3.41 -27.57 8.37
N GLU A 209 -4.11 -27.48 9.51
CA GLU A 209 -5.08 -26.44 9.79
C GLU A 209 -4.43 -25.05 9.85
N PHE A 210 -3.26 -24.91 10.50
CA PHE A 210 -2.53 -23.65 10.60
C PHE A 210 -2.04 -23.18 9.23
N ALA A 211 -1.30 -24.03 8.50
CA ALA A 211 -0.78 -23.68 7.20
C ALA A 211 -1.91 -23.37 6.20
N PHE A 212 -3.00 -24.14 6.24
CA PHE A 212 -4.17 -23.91 5.39
C PHE A 212 -4.80 -22.55 5.62
N THR A 213 -5.04 -22.17 6.89
CA THR A 213 -5.63 -20.85 7.18
C THR A 213 -4.66 -19.70 6.94
N ALA A 214 -3.36 -19.92 7.10
CA ALA A 214 -2.36 -18.95 6.68
C ALA A 214 -2.40 -18.72 5.16
N VAL A 215 -2.52 -19.78 4.35
CA VAL A 215 -2.71 -19.61 2.90
C VAL A 215 -4.01 -18.86 2.58
N LEU A 216 -5.11 -19.16 3.28
CA LEU A 216 -6.38 -18.44 3.11
C LEU A 216 -6.28 -16.97 3.51
N GLY A 217 -5.63 -16.66 4.63
CA GLY A 217 -5.39 -15.29 5.10
C GLY A 217 -4.56 -14.50 4.09
N ALA A 218 -3.48 -15.08 3.60
CA ALA A 218 -2.64 -14.46 2.59
C ALA A 218 -3.38 -14.20 1.27
N LEU A 219 -4.14 -15.18 0.76
CA LEU A 219 -4.99 -14.99 -0.42
C LEU A 219 -6.04 -13.90 -0.20
N TRP A 220 -6.61 -13.85 1.00
CA TRP A 220 -7.59 -12.83 1.36
C TRP A 220 -6.96 -11.43 1.34
N ILE A 221 -5.80 -11.22 1.97
CA ILE A 221 -5.07 -9.93 1.94
C ILE A 221 -4.69 -9.56 0.50
N LEU A 222 -4.20 -10.52 -0.28
CA LEU A 222 -3.75 -10.32 -1.65
C LEU A 222 -4.90 -9.91 -2.59
N LEU A 223 -6.08 -10.51 -2.46
CA LEU A 223 -7.16 -10.35 -3.44
C LEU A 223 -8.27 -9.39 -2.99
N SER A 224 -8.66 -9.44 -1.73
CA SER A 224 -9.89 -8.83 -1.26
C SER A 224 -9.92 -7.30 -1.42
N PRO A 225 -8.90 -6.53 -0.98
CA PRO A 225 -8.83 -5.08 -1.21
C PRO A 225 -8.83 -4.70 -2.70
N GLY A 226 -8.08 -5.42 -3.53
CA GLY A 226 -8.00 -5.18 -4.97
C GLY A 226 -9.33 -5.40 -5.68
N LEU A 227 -10.03 -6.49 -5.33
CA LEU A 227 -11.36 -6.78 -5.88
C LEU A 227 -12.39 -5.72 -5.49
N LEU A 228 -12.27 -5.12 -4.30
CA LEU A 228 -13.09 -3.98 -3.85
C LEU A 228 -12.82 -2.70 -4.66
N LEU A 229 -11.57 -2.46 -5.06
CA LEU A 229 -11.18 -1.29 -5.85
C LEU A 229 -11.59 -1.40 -7.33
N ARG A 230 -11.73 -2.62 -7.83
CA ARG A 230 -11.95 -2.90 -9.26
C ARG A 230 -13.17 -2.22 -9.90
N PRO A 231 -14.35 -2.11 -9.24
CA PRO A 231 -15.50 -1.39 -9.78
C PRO A 231 -15.23 0.10 -10.01
N PHE A 232 -14.25 0.66 -9.30
CA PHE A 232 -13.83 2.05 -9.42
C PHE A 232 -12.58 2.22 -10.29
N ARG A 233 -12.17 1.22 -11.05
CA ARG A 233 -10.97 1.31 -11.90
C ARG A 233 -10.99 2.52 -12.86
N GLY A 234 -9.83 3.11 -13.10
CA GLY A 234 -9.68 4.19 -14.07
C GLY A 234 -8.35 4.93 -13.95
N ALA A 235 -8.16 5.95 -14.80
CA ALA A 235 -6.94 6.76 -14.81
C ALA A 235 -6.62 7.38 -13.44
N TRP A 236 -7.64 7.70 -12.65
CA TRP A 236 -7.49 8.28 -11.32
C TRP A 236 -6.72 7.38 -10.34
N LEU A 237 -6.80 6.04 -10.46
CA LEU A 237 -6.04 5.10 -9.61
C LEU A 237 -4.54 5.13 -9.90
N THR A 238 -4.12 5.65 -11.05
CA THR A 238 -2.71 5.65 -11.45
C THR A 238 -1.86 6.49 -10.52
N ILE A 239 -2.36 7.65 -10.08
CA ILE A 239 -1.62 8.57 -9.21
C ILE A 239 -1.51 7.97 -7.78
N PRO A 240 -2.60 7.59 -7.10
CA PRO A 240 -2.53 6.93 -5.79
C PRO A 240 -1.69 5.66 -5.81
N ALA A 241 -1.79 4.82 -6.86
CA ALA A 241 -0.98 3.62 -6.98
C ALA A 241 0.53 3.95 -7.01
N ARG A 242 0.94 5.00 -7.72
CA ARG A 242 2.33 5.45 -7.73
C ARG A 242 2.78 6.02 -6.39
N ILE A 243 1.91 6.76 -5.70
CA ILE A 243 2.20 7.26 -4.36
C ILE A 243 2.42 6.09 -3.42
N ILE A 244 1.49 5.13 -3.35
CA ILE A 244 1.62 3.91 -2.54
C ILE A 244 2.90 3.14 -2.93
N GLY A 245 3.16 2.99 -4.23
CA GLY A 245 4.39 2.33 -4.70
C GLY A 245 5.66 3.03 -4.21
N SER A 246 5.68 4.37 -4.19
CA SER A 246 6.80 5.14 -3.66
C SER A 246 6.99 4.92 -2.16
N TRP A 247 5.90 4.88 -1.39
CA TRP A 247 5.95 4.58 0.04
C TRP A 247 6.49 3.18 0.31
N LEU A 248 6.04 2.16 -0.43
CA LEU A 248 6.55 0.80 -0.30
C LEU A 248 8.05 0.72 -0.59
N VAL A 249 8.52 1.40 -1.65
CA VAL A 249 9.96 1.48 -1.97
C VAL A 249 10.74 2.15 -0.82
N VAL A 250 10.25 3.27 -0.30
CA VAL A 250 10.89 3.99 0.81
C VAL A 250 10.94 3.12 2.07
N ILE A 251 9.83 2.47 2.44
CA ILE A 251 9.76 1.56 3.60
C ILE A 251 10.77 0.42 3.43
N ALA A 252 10.81 -0.22 2.26
CA ALA A 252 11.76 -1.29 1.99
C ALA A 252 13.22 -0.82 2.13
N ILE A 253 13.55 0.37 1.64
CA ILE A 253 14.89 0.95 1.78
C ILE A 253 15.19 1.23 3.26
N ILE A 254 14.28 1.84 4.00
CA ILE A 254 14.47 2.14 5.43
C ILE A 254 14.72 0.83 6.20
N VAL A 255 13.84 -0.16 6.04
CA VAL A 255 13.99 -1.47 6.71
C VAL A 255 15.32 -2.13 6.33
N THR A 256 15.69 -2.11 5.05
CA THR A 256 16.97 -2.67 4.59
C THR A 256 18.15 -1.96 5.27
N VAL A 257 18.17 -0.62 5.29
CA VAL A 257 19.25 0.14 5.93
C VAL A 257 19.28 -0.14 7.43
N SER A 258 18.12 -0.20 8.10
CA SER A 258 18.03 -0.52 9.52
C SER A 258 18.58 -1.91 9.88
N LEU A 259 18.57 -2.86 8.95
CA LEU A 259 19.19 -4.18 9.13
C LEU A 259 20.73 -4.12 9.09
N TYR A 260 21.31 -3.12 8.43
CA TYR A 260 22.77 -2.95 8.30
C TYR A 260 23.36 -1.88 9.24
N VAL A 261 22.54 -1.02 9.84
CA VAL A 261 23.01 -0.06 10.84
C VAL A 261 23.13 -0.79 12.19
N PRO A 262 24.34 -1.00 12.73
CA PRO A 262 24.47 -1.47 14.10
C PRO A 262 23.91 -0.37 14.99
N LEU A 263 22.73 -0.62 15.56
CA LEU A 263 22.31 0.11 16.75
C LEU A 263 23.26 -0.35 17.84
N THR A 264 24.36 0.39 18.03
CA THR A 264 25.21 0.22 19.21
C THR A 264 24.25 0.25 20.39
N PRO A 265 24.16 -0.82 21.20
CA PRO A 265 23.42 -0.72 22.44
C PRO A 265 24.08 0.45 23.17
N GLU A 266 23.34 1.54 23.37
CA GLU A 266 23.70 2.46 24.44
C GLU A 266 23.92 1.56 25.65
N PRO A 267 25.09 1.63 26.31
CA PRO A 267 25.36 0.77 27.45
C PRO A 267 24.20 0.97 28.41
N GLN A 268 23.34 -0.04 28.53
CA GLN A 268 22.33 -0.09 29.57
C GLN A 268 23.10 0.14 30.85
N MET A 269 22.94 1.33 31.41
CA MET A 269 23.48 1.67 32.71
C MET A 269 23.03 0.52 33.60
N PRO A 270 23.97 -0.22 34.23
CA PRO A 270 23.61 -1.39 35.02
C PRO A 270 22.46 -0.99 35.93
N LEU A 271 21.35 -1.72 35.92
CA LEU A 271 20.32 -1.53 36.95
C LEU A 271 21.09 -1.54 38.26
N GLY A 272 21.14 -0.37 38.92
CA GLY A 272 21.87 -0.20 40.16
C GLY A 272 21.42 -1.29 41.10
N ASP A 273 22.39 -2.01 41.66
CA ASP A 273 22.13 -3.03 42.66
C ASP A 273 21.28 -2.40 43.79
N PRO A 274 20.04 -2.87 44.02
CA PRO A 274 19.15 -2.30 45.03
C PRO A 274 19.67 -2.51 46.47
N SER A 275 20.79 -3.20 46.65
CA SER A 275 21.45 -3.39 47.93
C SER A 275 22.62 -2.41 48.21
N ALA A 276 22.95 -1.52 47.26
CA ALA A 276 23.93 -0.47 47.49
C ALA A 276 23.31 0.66 48.35
N PRO A 277 23.96 1.09 49.45
CA PRO A 277 23.48 2.24 50.22
C PRO A 277 23.54 3.49 49.34
N ASP A 278 22.46 4.28 49.36
CA ASP A 278 22.26 5.52 48.59
C ASP A 278 23.47 6.46 48.71
N VAL A 279 24.45 6.28 47.82
CA VAL A 279 25.47 7.29 47.56
C VAL A 279 24.83 8.27 46.59
N MET A 280 24.47 9.43 47.14
CA MET A 280 24.00 10.63 46.45
C MET A 280 24.65 10.79 45.07
N MET A 281 23.93 10.40 44.02
CA MET A 281 24.12 10.91 42.67
C MET A 281 23.44 12.28 42.61
N PRO A 282 24.16 13.38 42.35
CA PRO A 282 23.55 14.68 42.15
C PRO A 282 22.84 14.66 40.79
N GLY A 283 21.51 14.63 40.77
CA GLY A 283 20.76 14.79 39.52
C GLY A 283 19.36 14.17 39.44
N ILE A 284 18.95 13.31 40.39
CA ILE A 284 17.56 12.84 40.41
C ILE A 284 16.73 13.79 41.27
N GLY A 285 16.37 14.93 40.66
CA GLY A 285 15.42 15.89 41.19
C GLY A 285 14.28 16.08 40.18
N SER A 286 13.08 15.67 40.59
CA SER A 286 11.78 16.01 40.00
C SER A 286 11.44 15.47 38.60
N LEU A 287 10.24 14.89 38.49
CA LEU A 287 9.65 14.29 37.29
C LEU A 287 9.00 15.30 36.32
N ASP A 288 9.23 16.61 36.49
CA ASP A 288 8.65 17.65 35.64
C ASP A 288 9.75 18.49 34.98
N SER A 289 10.37 17.96 33.94
CA SER A 289 10.95 18.65 32.77
C SER A 289 11.95 17.73 32.06
N PRO A 290 11.96 17.64 30.71
CA PRO A 290 13.08 17.03 30.01
C PRO A 290 14.28 17.96 30.20
N SER A 291 15.23 17.59 31.07
CA SER A 291 16.48 18.32 31.20
C SER A 291 17.20 18.24 29.86
N LEU A 292 17.21 19.34 29.11
CA LEU A 292 18.08 19.48 27.95
C LEU A 292 19.54 19.31 28.41
N ALA A 293 20.37 18.76 27.53
CA ALA A 293 21.80 18.66 27.79
C ALA A 293 22.36 20.04 28.17
N PRO A 294 23.32 20.13 29.12
CA PRO A 294 23.94 21.39 29.48
C PRO A 294 24.47 22.09 28.23
N LEU A 295 24.19 23.39 28.10
CA LEU A 295 24.74 24.20 27.02
C LEU A 295 26.27 24.23 27.12
N ASP A 296 26.94 24.34 25.97
CA ASP A 296 28.38 24.54 25.93
C ASP A 296 28.71 25.82 26.72
N PRO A 297 29.67 25.80 27.67
CA PRO A 297 30.01 26.96 28.50
C PRO A 297 30.38 28.20 27.68
N ALA A 298 30.88 28.03 26.45
CA ALA A 298 31.16 29.16 25.56
C ALA A 298 29.89 29.86 25.02
N ILE A 299 28.75 29.18 25.04
CA ILE A 299 27.44 29.71 24.64
C ILE A 299 26.73 30.34 25.85
N GLU A 300 26.91 29.76 27.04
CA GLU A 300 26.33 30.26 28.30
C GLU A 300 26.90 31.64 28.67
N GLU A 301 28.21 31.82 28.55
CA GLU A 301 28.90 33.10 28.79
C GLU A 301 28.46 34.19 27.77
N GLY A 302 28.11 33.78 26.54
CA GLY A 302 27.58 34.68 25.51
C GLY A 302 26.12 35.11 25.72
N LEU A 303 25.34 34.39 26.54
CA LEU A 303 23.96 34.74 26.90
C LEU A 303 23.90 35.68 28.13
N GLU A 304 24.84 35.56 29.06
CA GLU A 304 24.92 36.43 30.24
C GLU A 304 25.30 37.88 29.88
N ASP A 305 26.07 38.06 28.80
CA ASP A 305 26.49 39.38 28.32
C ASP A 305 25.46 40.07 27.39
N ALA A 306 24.31 39.44 27.11
CA ALA A 306 23.25 40.05 26.32
C ALA A 306 22.37 40.96 27.22
N PRO A 307 22.22 42.27 26.90
CA PRO A 307 21.42 43.16 27.72
C PRO A 307 19.92 42.78 27.59
N GLY A 308 19.33 42.25 28.67
CA GLY A 308 17.94 41.79 28.75
C GLY A 308 17.78 40.30 29.16
N GLY A 309 18.74 39.76 29.91
CA GLY A 309 18.92 38.34 30.25
C GLY A 309 17.95 37.75 31.28
N ASP A 310 16.66 37.98 31.11
CA ASP A 310 15.58 37.23 31.74
C ASP A 310 14.44 37.15 30.73
N GLY A 311 14.48 36.08 29.92
CA GLY A 311 13.55 35.79 28.81
C GLY A 311 12.07 35.64 29.19
N SER A 312 11.63 36.20 30.32
CA SER A 312 10.23 36.32 30.74
C SER A 312 9.46 37.48 30.10
N ASP A 313 10.14 38.45 29.49
CA ASP A 313 9.46 39.66 28.97
C ASP A 313 9.00 39.56 27.50
N LEU A 314 9.21 38.42 26.84
CA LEU A 314 8.85 38.23 25.42
C LEU A 314 7.49 37.56 25.19
N PHE A 315 6.79 37.14 26.26
CA PHE A 315 5.52 36.39 26.14
C PHE A 315 4.37 36.84 27.06
N LEU A 316 4.48 37.99 27.73
CA LEU A 316 3.34 38.56 28.43
C LEU A 316 2.69 39.67 27.59
N PRO A 317 1.38 39.57 27.27
CA PRO A 317 0.62 40.73 26.80
C PRO A 317 0.68 41.80 27.87
N ARG A 318 1.11 43.00 27.49
CA ARG A 318 1.12 44.19 28.34
C ARG A 318 -0.31 44.43 28.81
N GLU A 319 -0.59 44.22 30.10
CA GLU A 319 -1.84 44.66 30.71
C GLU A 319 -1.93 46.19 30.54
N GLU A 320 -2.97 46.64 29.84
CA GLU A 320 -3.33 48.05 29.79
C GLU A 320 -3.85 48.45 31.17
N ASP A 321 -3.09 49.30 31.86
CA ASP A 321 -3.58 49.98 33.06
C ASP A 321 -4.86 50.78 32.74
N PRO A 322 -5.89 50.74 33.59
CA PRO A 322 -7.08 51.56 33.43
C PRO A 322 -6.75 53.02 33.75
N ALA A 323 -6.91 53.90 32.77
CA ALA A 323 -6.74 55.34 32.97
C ALA A 323 -7.93 55.96 33.75
N PRO A 324 -7.67 56.91 34.68
CA PRO A 324 -8.67 57.84 35.20
C PRO A 324 -9.03 58.94 34.20
#